data_AF-A0A317LY36-F1
#
_entry.id   AF-A0A317LY36-F1
#
_cell.length_a   1.000
_cell.length_b   1.000
_cell.length_c   1.000
_cell.angle_alpha   90.00
_cell.angle_beta   90.00
_cell.angle_gamma   90.00
#
_symmetry.space_group_name_H-M   'P 1'
#
loop_
_entity.id
_entity.type
_entity.pdbx_description
1 polymer ?
#
loop_
_entity_poly.entity_id
_entity_poly.type
_entity_poly.pdbx_seq_one_letter_code
_entity_poly.pdbx_strand_id
1 'polypeptide(L)'
;MLKILLKNICLTTVLSFIATSILFTVYYESMHEGLEEKQSLFILFAVADVVQHLLLFIFSLPALILTKPAIRASKIQRPLFYFGGAVLVTLITLISVITNSMNDIPLLVPNVLFLAIHAVFYFRLPKP
;
A
#
# COMPACT_ATOMS: atom_id res chain seq x y z
N MET A 1 -2.02 10.57 20.07
CA MET A 1 -1.18 9.72 19.21
C MET A 1 -2.01 8.70 18.42
N LEU A 2 -2.84 7.87 19.07
CA LEU A 2 -3.67 6.85 18.38
C LEU A 2 -4.47 7.42 17.20
N LYS A 3 -5.23 8.50 17.43
CA LYS A 3 -6.01 9.19 16.39
C LYS A 3 -5.16 9.63 15.19
N ILE A 4 -3.92 10.08 15.44
CA ILE A 4 -2.99 10.54 14.39
C ILE A 4 -2.50 9.34 13.59
N LEU A 5 -2.10 8.26 14.25
CA LEU A 5 -1.64 7.04 13.58
C LEU A 5 -2.75 6.43 12.72
N LEU A 6 -3.97 6.31 13.26
CA LEU A 6 -5.11 5.81 12.51
C LEU A 6 -5.45 6.72 11.32
N LYS A 7 -5.48 8.04 11.53
CA LYS A 7 -5.67 9.02 10.45
C LYS A 7 -4.61 8.85 9.36
N ASN A 8 -3.34 8.70 9.74
CA ASN A 8 -2.26 8.51 8.78
C ASN A 8 -2.44 7.22 7.99
N ILE A 9 -2.76 6.09 8.63
CA ILE A 9 -3.02 4.82 7.93
C ILE A 9 -4.20 4.97 6.96
N CYS A 10 -5.32 5.52 7.41
CA CYS A 10 -6.48 5.76 6.53
C CYS A 10 -6.14 6.67 5.34
N LEU A 11 -5.42 7.77 5.59
CA LEU A 11 -4.99 8.68 4.53
C LEU A 11 -3.99 8.02 3.59
N THR A 12 -3.04 7.23 4.09
CA THR A 12 -2.14 6.43 3.24
C THR A 12 -2.96 5.56 2.30
N THR A 13 -3.89 4.76 2.84
CA THR A 13 -4.72 3.85 2.05
C THR A 13 -5.52 4.60 0.98
N VAL A 14 -6.21 5.68 1.34
CA VAL A 14 -7.04 6.43 0.38
C VAL A 14 -6.19 7.11 -0.69
N LEU A 15 -5.09 7.75 -0.30
CA LEU A 15 -4.22 8.45 -1.25
C LEU A 15 -3.49 7.48 -2.18
N SER A 16 -3.01 6.35 -1.67
CA SER A 16 -2.37 5.33 -2.51
C SER A 16 -3.38 4.67 -3.43
N PHE A 17 -4.62 4.46 -2.98
CA PHE A 17 -5.69 3.90 -3.81
C PHE A 17 -6.02 4.82 -4.98
N ILE A 18 -6.27 6.10 -4.71
CA ILE A 18 -6.53 7.10 -5.76
C ILE A 18 -5.35 7.18 -6.74
N ALA A 19 -4.10 7.24 -6.23
CA ALA A 19 -2.92 7.31 -7.07
C ALA A 19 -2.74 6.06 -7.96
N THR A 20 -2.99 4.87 -7.40
CA THR A 20 -2.93 3.61 -8.14
C THR A 20 -4.01 3.55 -9.21
N SER A 21 -5.26 3.86 -8.85
CA SER A 21 -6.37 3.88 -9.79
C SER A 21 -6.10 4.81 -10.98
N ILE A 22 -5.55 6.02 -10.73
CA ILE A 22 -5.15 6.94 -11.80
C ILE A 22 -4.07 6.30 -12.70
N LEU A 23 -3.03 5.70 -12.12
CA LEU A 23 -1.95 5.06 -12.89
C LEU A 23 -2.47 3.90 -13.74
N PHE A 24 -3.35 3.06 -13.20
CA PHE A 24 -3.95 1.97 -13.94
C PHE A 24 -4.84 2.48 -15.07
N THR A 25 -5.68 3.49 -14.85
CA THR A 25 -6.47 4.10 -15.93
C THR A 25 -5.57 4.60 -17.06
N VAL A 26 -4.51 5.33 -16.75
CA VAL A 26 -3.56 5.83 -17.77
C VAL A 26 -2.86 4.69 -18.49
N TYR A 27 -2.40 3.67 -17.75
CA TYR A 27 -1.74 2.49 -18.33
C TYR A 27 -2.66 1.74 -19.29
N TYR A 28 -3.91 1.47 -18.89
CA TYR A 28 -4.88 0.72 -19.69
C TYR A 28 -5.29 1.45 -20.97
N GLU A 29 -5.53 2.76 -20.86
CA GLU A 29 -5.86 3.56 -22.04
C GLU A 29 -4.74 3.58 -23.07
N SER A 30 -3.47 3.48 -22.62
CA SER A 30 -2.30 3.51 -23.51
C SER A 30 -1.93 2.17 -24.15
N MET A 31 -2.35 1.03 -23.58
CA MET A 31 -1.83 -0.29 -23.95
C MET A 31 -2.81 -1.21 -24.69
N HIS A 32 -4.11 -0.94 -24.66
CA HIS A 32 -5.12 -1.83 -25.24
C HIS A 32 -6.01 -1.09 -26.25
N GLU A 33 -6.26 -1.69 -27.40
CA GLU A 33 -7.21 -1.19 -28.40
C GLU A 33 -8.48 -2.06 -28.37
N GLY A 34 -9.61 -1.50 -27.92
CA GLY A 34 -10.88 -2.23 -27.84
C GLY A 34 -11.66 -1.98 -26.55
N LEU A 35 -12.96 -1.69 -26.67
CA LEU A 35 -13.82 -1.31 -25.52
C LEU A 35 -14.10 -2.49 -24.56
N GLU A 36 -14.30 -3.70 -25.09
CA GLU A 36 -14.68 -4.87 -24.29
C GLU A 36 -13.49 -5.43 -23.47
N GLU A 37 -12.31 -5.49 -24.07
CA GLU A 37 -11.09 -5.92 -23.40
C GLU A 37 -10.67 -4.92 -22.32
N LYS A 38 -10.79 -3.61 -22.59
CA LYS A 38 -10.59 -2.55 -21.58
C LYS A 38 -11.52 -2.70 -20.38
N GLN A 39 -12.79 -3.02 -20.59
CA GLN A 39 -13.77 -3.10 -19.49
C GLN A 39 -13.53 -4.31 -18.56
N SER A 40 -13.28 -5.49 -19.13
CA SER A 40 -13.06 -6.70 -18.33
C SER A 40 -11.76 -6.63 -17.52
N LEU A 41 -10.67 -6.15 -18.11
CA LEU A 41 -9.41 -5.91 -17.41
C LEU A 41 -9.54 -4.81 -16.36
N PHE A 42 -10.26 -3.72 -16.66
CA PHE A 42 -10.49 -2.65 -15.69
C PHE A 42 -11.21 -3.16 -14.43
N ILE A 43 -12.24 -4.00 -14.58
CA ILE A 43 -12.95 -4.58 -13.43
C ILE A 43 -12.03 -5.48 -12.60
N LEU A 44 -11.26 -6.35 -13.25
CA LEU A 44 -10.32 -7.25 -12.56
C LEU A 44 -9.28 -6.46 -11.76
N PHE A 45 -8.71 -5.42 -12.37
CA PHE A 45 -7.73 -4.56 -11.71
C PHE A 45 -8.34 -3.70 -10.61
N ALA A 46 -9.57 -3.22 -10.76
CA ALA A 46 -10.26 -2.50 -9.71
C ALA A 46 -10.50 -3.39 -8.48
N VAL A 47 -10.93 -4.64 -8.68
CA VAL A 47 -11.11 -5.60 -7.58
C VAL A 47 -9.77 -5.92 -6.91
N ALA A 48 -8.72 -6.18 -7.70
CA ALA A 48 -7.38 -6.42 -7.19
C ALA A 48 -6.86 -5.23 -6.38
N ASP A 49 -7.04 -4.00 -6.89
CA ASP A 49 -6.61 -2.77 -6.24
C ASP A 49 -7.30 -2.56 -4.89
N VAL A 50 -8.62 -2.79 -4.82
CA VAL A 50 -9.39 -2.72 -3.56
C VAL A 50 -8.90 -3.76 -2.55
N VAL A 51 -8.78 -5.03 -2.97
CA VAL A 51 -8.35 -6.12 -2.07
C VAL A 51 -6.94 -5.84 -1.54
N GLN A 52 -6.04 -5.39 -2.40
CA GLN A 52 -4.67 -5.11 -2.03
C GLN A 52 -4.56 -3.93 -1.05
N HIS A 53 -5.34 -2.87 -1.26
CA HIS A 53 -5.40 -1.75 -0.32
C HIS A 53 -6.02 -2.13 1.03
N LEU A 54 -7.00 -3.04 1.05
CA LEU A 54 -7.54 -3.58 2.29
C LEU A 54 -6.49 -4.40 3.05
N LEU A 55 -5.74 -5.25 2.36
CA LEU A 55 -4.64 -6.01 2.98
C LEU A 55 -3.57 -5.07 3.55
N LEU A 56 -3.12 -4.09 2.76
CA LEU A 56 -2.15 -3.09 3.21
C LEU A 56 -2.64 -2.30 4.43
N PHE A 57 -3.92 -1.94 4.46
CA PHE A 57 -4.56 -1.28 5.60
C PHE A 57 -4.52 -2.17 6.85
N ILE A 58 -5.03 -3.40 6.76
CA ILE A 58 -5.12 -4.36 7.88
C ILE A 58 -3.72 -4.64 8.44
N PHE A 59 -2.75 -4.93 7.57
CA PHE A 59 -1.38 -5.23 7.98
C PHE A 59 -0.62 -4.00 8.47
N SER A 60 -1.12 -2.78 8.24
CA SER A 60 -0.55 -1.55 8.82
C SER A 60 -1.11 -1.22 10.21
N LEU A 61 -2.17 -1.89 10.67
CA LEU A 61 -2.75 -1.65 12.01
C LEU A 61 -1.80 -1.91 13.19
N PRO A 62 -0.81 -2.83 13.14
CA PRO A 62 0.22 -2.95 14.18
C PRO A 62 0.98 -1.64 14.45
N ALA A 63 0.99 -0.68 13.51
CA ALA A 63 1.56 0.65 13.75
C ALA A 63 0.85 1.42 14.88
N LEU A 64 -0.39 1.07 15.24
CA LEU A 64 -1.12 1.66 16.37
C LEU A 64 -0.44 1.36 17.72
N ILE A 65 0.41 0.34 17.80
CA ILE A 65 1.17 -0.03 19.00
C ILE A 65 2.24 1.04 19.32
N LEU A 66 2.62 1.90 18.37
CA LEU A 66 3.52 3.06 18.60
C LEU A 66 2.95 4.08 19.60
N THR A 67 1.70 3.92 20.04
CA THR A 67 1.15 4.66 21.19
C THR A 67 1.88 4.36 22.50
N LYS A 68 2.51 3.19 22.63
CA LYS A 68 3.31 2.81 23.80
C LYS A 68 4.64 3.56 23.81
N PRO A 69 4.98 4.34 24.86
CA PRO A 69 6.20 5.14 24.92
C PRO A 69 7.49 4.35 24.70
N ALA A 70 7.58 3.13 25.28
CA ALA A 70 8.73 2.26 25.15
C ALA A 70 9.05 1.90 23.69
N ILE A 71 8.00 1.62 22.89
CA ILE A 71 8.14 1.27 21.48
C ILE A 71 8.43 2.52 20.65
N ARG A 72 7.80 3.66 20.99
CA ARG A 72 8.02 4.94 20.30
C ARG A 72 9.46 5.46 20.45
N ALA A 73 10.09 5.25 21.59
CA ALA A 73 11.46 5.65 21.88
C ALA A 73 12.51 4.74 21.21
N SER A 74 12.15 3.50 20.88
CA SER A 74 13.07 2.54 20.28
C SER A 74 13.33 2.86 18.80
N LYS A 75 14.60 3.03 18.42
CA LYS A 75 15.02 3.27 17.02
C LYS A 75 14.72 2.08 16.10
N ILE A 76 14.69 0.86 16.63
CA ILE A 76 14.51 -0.38 15.86
C ILE A 76 13.04 -0.82 15.85
N GLN A 77 12.40 -0.85 17.02
CA GLN A 77 11.02 -1.35 17.10
C GLN A 77 10.05 -0.39 16.42
N ARG A 78 10.31 0.92 16.47
CA ARG A 78 9.44 1.92 15.86
C ARG A 78 9.22 1.69 14.36
N PRO A 79 10.26 1.64 13.49
CA PRO A 79 10.05 1.35 12.07
C PRO A 79 9.52 -0.07 11.84
N LEU A 80 9.92 -1.05 12.65
CA LEU A 80 9.43 -2.43 12.52
C LEU A 80 7.90 -2.51 12.69
N PHE A 81 7.34 -1.91 13.74
CA PHE A 81 5.89 -1.90 13.96
C PHE A 81 5.16 -0.98 12.97
N TYR A 82 5.82 0.07 12.48
CA TYR A 82 5.18 1.02 11.57
C TYR A 82 5.09 0.51 10.12
N PHE A 83 6.14 -0.14 9.62
CA PHE A 83 6.24 -0.60 8.23
C PHE A 83 6.12 -2.11 8.07
N GLY A 84 6.40 -2.89 9.12
CA GLY A 84 6.65 -4.33 9.00
C GLY A 84 5.52 -5.10 8.33
N GLY A 85 4.27 -4.79 8.66
CA GLY A 85 3.15 -5.48 8.01
C GLY A 85 2.94 -5.06 6.56
N ALA A 86 3.04 -3.78 6.22
CA ALA A 86 2.98 -3.33 4.82
C ALA A 86 4.12 -3.94 3.98
N VAL A 87 5.33 -3.97 4.52
CA VAL A 87 6.50 -4.61 3.88
C VAL A 87 6.27 -6.12 3.71
N LEU A 88 5.69 -6.79 4.70
CA LEU A 88 5.36 -8.22 4.58
C LEU A 88 4.38 -8.48 3.44
N VAL A 89 3.32 -7.68 3.32
CA VAL A 89 2.37 -7.79 2.19
C VAL A 89 3.11 -7.57 0.87
N THR A 90 3.97 -6.56 0.78
CA THR A 90 4.77 -6.28 -0.42
C THR A 90 5.69 -7.45 -0.79
N LEU A 91 6.36 -8.07 0.18
CA LEU A 91 7.23 -9.23 -0.06
C LEU A 91 6.42 -10.44 -0.55
N ILE A 92 5.25 -10.69 0.02
CA ILE A 92 4.36 -11.77 -0.43
C ILE A 92 3.89 -11.51 -1.88
N THR A 93 3.49 -10.27 -2.19
CA THR A 93 3.11 -9.89 -3.56
C THR A 93 4.29 -10.07 -4.52
N LEU A 94 5.49 -9.62 -4.13
CA LEU A 94 6.69 -9.74 -4.94
C LEU A 94 7.04 -11.20 -5.24
N ILE A 95 6.98 -12.08 -4.24
CA ILE A 95 7.20 -13.51 -4.45
C ILE A 95 6.17 -14.04 -5.44
N SER A 96 4.88 -13.73 -5.26
CA SER A 96 3.81 -14.17 -6.16
C SER A 96 4.05 -13.75 -7.62
N VAL A 97 4.44 -12.48 -7.85
CA VAL A 97 4.75 -11.95 -9.18
C VAL A 97 5.93 -12.69 -9.81
N ILE A 98 7.01 -12.90 -9.06
CA ILE A 98 8.20 -13.59 -9.56
C ILE A 98 7.92 -15.07 -9.87
N THR A 99 7.06 -15.73 -9.09
CA THR A 99 6.74 -17.15 -9.27
C THR A 99 5.73 -17.43 -10.39
N ASN A 100 4.80 -16.51 -10.65
CA ASN A 100 3.72 -16.73 -11.61
C ASN A 100 4.04 -16.12 -12.98
N SER A 101 4.26 -14.80 -13.06
CA SER A 101 4.53 -14.11 -14.32
C SER A 101 5.10 -12.72 -14.10
N MET A 102 6.17 -12.36 -14.83
CA MET A 102 6.71 -11.00 -14.82
C MET A 102 5.75 -9.98 -15.45
N ASN A 103 4.72 -10.42 -16.18
CA ASN A 103 3.67 -9.51 -16.66
C ASN A 103 2.80 -8.97 -15.52
N ASP A 104 2.89 -9.57 -14.32
CA ASP A 104 2.14 -9.16 -13.14
C ASP A 104 2.85 -8.05 -12.32
N ILE A 105 3.98 -7.53 -12.81
CA ILE A 105 4.71 -6.40 -12.19
C ILE A 105 3.80 -5.20 -11.86
N PRO A 106 2.80 -4.81 -12.67
CA PRO A 106 1.87 -3.74 -12.32
C PRO A 106 1.13 -3.96 -10.99
N LEU A 107 0.98 -5.20 -10.52
CA LEU A 107 0.40 -5.51 -9.20
C LEU A 107 1.29 -5.06 -8.03
N LEU A 108 2.53 -4.64 -8.27
CA LEU A 108 3.39 -4.05 -7.24
C LEU A 108 3.19 -2.54 -7.07
N VAL A 109 2.57 -1.86 -8.04
CA VAL A 109 2.32 -0.42 -7.99
C VAL A 109 1.58 0.02 -6.72
N PRO A 110 0.48 -0.65 -6.28
CA PRO A 110 -0.22 -0.29 -5.06
C PRO A 110 0.68 -0.38 -3.81
N ASN A 111 1.51 -1.42 -3.71
CA ASN A 111 2.46 -1.62 -2.61
C ASN A 111 3.48 -0.48 -2.53
N VAL A 112 4.09 -0.14 -3.67
CA VAL A 112 5.13 0.89 -3.75
C VAL A 112 4.55 2.26 -3.39
N LEU A 113 3.40 2.62 -3.95
CA LEU A 113 2.73 3.89 -3.65
C LEU A 113 2.31 3.96 -2.17
N PHE A 114 1.73 2.89 -1.64
CA PHE A 114 1.37 2.81 -0.24
C PHE A 114 2.59 3.04 0.66
N LEU A 115 3.68 2.29 0.44
CA LEU A 115 4.90 2.42 1.24
C LEU A 115 5.52 3.82 1.13
N ALA A 116 5.53 4.42 -0.06
CA ALA A 116 6.05 5.77 -0.28
C ALA A 116 5.24 6.82 0.53
N ILE A 117 3.91 6.79 0.43
CA ILE A 117 3.05 7.71 1.16
C ILE A 117 3.13 7.45 2.67
N HIS A 118 3.15 6.18 3.08
CA HIS A 118 3.28 5.79 4.49
C HIS A 118 4.59 6.29 5.09
N ALA A 119 5.67 6.27 4.31
CA ALA A 119 6.96 6.82 4.69
C ALA A 119 6.91 8.35 4.89
N VAL A 120 6.23 9.09 4.00
CA VAL A 120 6.03 10.54 4.19
C VAL A 120 5.34 10.84 5.53
N PHE A 121 4.28 10.10 5.87
CA PHE A 121 3.60 10.26 7.15
C PHE A 121 4.48 9.84 8.34
N TYR A 122 5.33 8.83 8.18
CA TYR A 122 6.29 8.42 9.20
C TYR A 122 7.29 9.54 9.55
N PHE A 123 7.84 10.21 8.54
CA PHE A 123 8.80 11.29 8.76
C PHE A 123 8.16 12.51 9.42
N ARG A 124 6.86 12.73 9.18
CA ARG A 124 6.06 13.78 9.83
C ARG A 124 5.58 13.43 11.24
N LEU A 125 5.72 12.18 11.69
CA LEU A 125 5.33 11.79 13.06
C LEU A 125 6.29 12.39 14.09
N PRO A 126 5.79 13.05 15.14
CA PRO A 126 6.62 13.60 16.20
C PRO A 126 7.51 12.51 16.80
N LYS A 127 8.82 12.69 16.69
CA LYS A 127 9.82 11.80 17.26
C LYS A 127 10.09 12.25 18.71
N PRO A 128 10.30 11.32 19.65
CA PRO A 128 10.83 11.69 20.96
C PRO A 128 12.21 12.32 20.82
#